data_AF-A0A9E4KS98-F1
#
_entry.id   AF-A0A9E4KS98-F1
#
_cell.length_a   1.000
_cell.length_b   1.000
_cell.length_c   1.000
_cell.angle_alpha   90.00
_cell.angle_beta   90.00
_cell.angle_gamma   90.00
#
_symmetry.space_group_name_H-M   'P 1'
#
loop_
_entity.id
_entity.type
_entity.pdbx_description
1 polymer ?
#
loop_
_entity_poly.entity_id
_entity_poly.type
_entity_poly.pdbx_seq_one_letter_code
_entity_poly.pdbx_strand_id
1 'polypeptide(L)'
;MNEASLRSGILGSLATAGLGDALGAGTEQWTIEEIFEAHDGPIATLIQPPPDTFAGAEGNLKGQITDDTSQMYYLAEDIIAADGALDEEVWKNCLLRWADNSPHVGNMGPSTRPMVEALRTGGNPHRVGLVGTSDRQVASMGATNGSSMRVAPAGLIHPGNLEGACQATLATCIPTHNTNVAIAAACAIASGCAEGLKPDADPFSVVQACLWGARRGEELARTHPRARVAPGPSIARRTQLAVQLGMAATSLRQALLATRSWPASPFRPRSGCSSMPKGIRGTPSWPDPAWATTRIPLRPSRARWPARCAGSTPCRRTRTQRSRRPTGPNTTSNRSRTDWFA
;
A
#
# COMPACT_ATOMS: atom_id res chain seq x y z
N MET A 1 7.36 -25.44 7.05
CA MET A 1 8.30 -24.38 6.63
C MET A 1 9.40 -24.32 7.67
N ASN A 2 10.67 -24.19 7.29
CA ASN A 2 11.74 -24.03 8.28
C ASN A 2 11.83 -22.57 8.76
N GLU A 3 12.37 -22.37 9.95
CA GLU A 3 12.45 -21.06 10.61
C GLU A 3 13.20 -20.03 9.76
N ALA A 4 14.29 -20.43 9.11
CA ALA A 4 15.09 -19.54 8.26
C ALA A 4 14.29 -18.98 7.06
N SER A 5 13.48 -19.82 6.41
CA SER A 5 12.61 -19.42 5.31
C SER A 5 11.53 -18.45 5.79
N LEU A 6 10.91 -18.73 6.94
CA LEU A 6 9.88 -17.87 7.51
C LEU A 6 10.46 -16.50 7.90
N ARG A 7 11.62 -16.48 8.56
CA ARG A 7 12.35 -15.26 8.94
C ARG A 7 12.71 -14.44 7.70
N SER A 8 13.18 -15.09 6.63
CA SER A 8 13.50 -14.41 5.38
C SER A 8 12.25 -13.82 4.72
N GLY A 9 11.11 -14.53 4.76
CA GLY A 9 9.84 -14.03 4.24
C GLY A 9 9.35 -12.81 5.00
N ILE A 10 9.31 -12.89 6.33
CA ILE A 10 8.90 -11.77 7.21
C ILE A 10 9.80 -10.56 7.01
N LEU A 11 11.13 -10.75 7.04
CA LEU A 11 12.09 -9.66 6.79
C LEU A 11 11.89 -9.05 5.41
N GLY A 12 11.72 -9.88 4.37
CA GLY A 12 11.45 -9.44 3.01
C GLY A 12 10.19 -8.60 2.93
N SER A 13 9.08 -9.03 3.52
CA SER A 13 7.82 -8.29 3.52
C SER A 13 7.93 -6.93 4.21
N LEU A 14 8.50 -6.87 5.42
CA LEU A 14 8.62 -5.61 6.16
C LEU A 14 9.63 -4.65 5.51
N ALA A 15 10.79 -5.15 5.07
CA ALA A 15 11.82 -4.33 4.44
C ALA A 15 11.39 -3.79 3.07
N THR A 16 10.69 -4.59 2.26
CA THR A 16 10.23 -4.15 0.93
C THR A 16 9.04 -3.20 1.01
N ALA A 17 8.16 -3.35 2.02
CA ALA A 17 7.15 -2.34 2.32
C ALA A 17 7.80 -1.00 2.69
N GLY A 18 8.80 -1.01 3.59
CA GLY A 18 9.57 0.18 3.95
C GLY A 18 10.30 0.84 2.78
N LEU A 19 10.89 0.03 1.90
CA LEU A 19 11.54 0.54 0.69
C LEU A 19 10.52 1.12 -0.30
N GLY A 20 9.35 0.51 -0.43
CA GLY A 20 8.27 0.97 -1.30
C GLY A 20 7.69 2.31 -0.85
N ASP A 21 7.46 2.47 0.45
CA ASP A 21 7.09 3.73 1.09
C ASP A 21 8.13 4.83 0.77
N ALA A 22 9.39 4.61 1.16
CA ALA A 22 10.45 5.60 0.97
C ALA A 22 10.70 5.94 -0.52
N LEU A 23 10.44 5.01 -1.44
CA LEU A 23 10.52 5.25 -2.87
C LEU A 23 9.33 6.11 -3.36
N GLY A 24 8.12 5.78 -2.93
CA GLY A 24 6.88 6.46 -3.34
C GLY A 24 6.74 7.87 -2.76
N ALA A 25 7.27 8.12 -1.56
CA ALA A 25 7.22 9.40 -0.86
C ALA A 25 7.76 10.58 -1.71
N GLY A 26 8.74 10.32 -2.58
CA GLY A 26 9.34 11.35 -3.44
C GLY A 26 8.46 11.80 -4.61
N THR A 27 7.40 11.05 -4.92
CA THR A 27 6.49 11.33 -6.04
C THR A 27 5.03 11.29 -5.62
N GLU A 28 4.76 11.35 -4.32
CA GLU A 28 3.39 11.40 -3.82
C GLU A 28 2.69 12.65 -4.37
N GLN A 29 1.43 12.51 -4.79
CA GLN A 29 0.64 13.54 -5.50
C GLN A 29 1.00 13.76 -6.98
N TRP A 30 2.11 13.21 -7.49
CA TRP A 30 2.44 13.34 -8.90
C TRP A 30 1.63 12.38 -9.76
N THR A 31 1.26 12.84 -10.96
CA THR A 31 0.69 12.00 -12.02
C THR A 31 1.75 11.08 -12.61
N ILE A 32 1.29 10.00 -13.26
CA ILE A 32 2.19 9.08 -13.99
C ILE A 32 2.99 9.84 -15.04
N GLU A 33 2.36 10.81 -15.70
CA GLU A 33 3.00 11.63 -16.73
C GLU A 33 4.11 12.54 -16.16
N GLU A 34 3.84 13.25 -15.05
CA GLU A 34 4.84 14.09 -14.37
C GLU A 34 6.05 13.27 -13.92
N ILE A 35 5.81 12.09 -13.35
CA ILE A 35 6.90 11.17 -12.95
C ILE A 35 7.77 10.80 -14.15
N PHE A 36 7.14 10.38 -15.25
CA PHE A 36 7.87 9.96 -16.45
C PHE A 36 8.63 11.10 -17.11
N GLU A 37 8.09 12.31 -17.10
CA GLU A 37 8.74 13.51 -17.63
C GLU A 37 9.93 13.94 -16.76
N ALA A 38 9.75 13.97 -15.44
CA ALA A 38 10.79 14.40 -14.50
C ALA A 38 11.96 13.41 -14.37
N HIS A 39 11.72 12.12 -14.63
CA HIS A 39 12.70 11.05 -14.36
C HIS A 39 13.11 10.22 -15.58
N ASP A 40 12.69 10.61 -16.80
CA ASP A 40 12.93 9.86 -18.04
C ASP A 40 12.46 8.39 -17.96
N GLY A 41 11.28 8.20 -17.35
CA GLY A 41 10.71 6.88 -17.09
C GLY A 41 10.21 6.69 -15.66
N PRO A 42 9.98 5.43 -15.22
CA PRO A 42 9.59 5.16 -13.85
C PRO A 42 10.76 5.46 -12.89
N ILE A 43 10.44 5.88 -11.66
CA ILE A 43 11.47 6.00 -10.63
C ILE A 43 12.02 4.61 -10.29
N ALA A 44 13.34 4.50 -10.21
CA ALA A 44 14.04 3.25 -9.89
C ALA A 44 15.01 3.39 -8.71
N THR A 45 15.11 4.60 -8.14
CA THR A 45 16.03 4.91 -7.04
C THR A 45 15.35 5.84 -6.05
N LEU A 46 15.74 5.74 -4.78
CA LEU A 46 15.35 6.70 -3.76
C LEU A 46 15.77 8.12 -4.19
N ILE A 47 14.84 9.06 -4.12
CA ILE A 47 15.07 10.48 -4.41
C ILE A 47 14.87 11.30 -3.13
N GLN A 48 15.38 12.53 -3.14
CA GLN A 48 15.03 13.50 -2.13
C GLN A 48 13.59 13.97 -2.41
N PRO A 49 12.65 13.83 -1.47
CA PRO A 49 11.29 14.33 -1.68
C PRO A 49 11.31 15.84 -1.97
N PRO A 50 10.70 16.30 -3.07
CA PRO A 50 10.63 17.71 -3.41
C PRO A 50 9.56 18.43 -2.56
N PRO A 51 9.65 19.76 -2.37
CA PRO A 51 8.80 20.51 -1.44
C PRO A 51 7.29 20.46 -1.71
N ASP A 52 6.89 20.05 -2.91
CA ASP A 52 5.50 19.89 -3.35
C ASP A 52 4.90 18.49 -3.03
N THR A 53 5.67 17.62 -2.39
CA THR A 53 5.19 16.36 -1.79
C THR A 53 4.95 16.52 -0.29
N PHE A 54 4.12 15.67 0.33
CA PHE A 54 3.93 15.72 1.79
C PHE A 54 5.25 15.44 2.54
N ALA A 55 5.98 14.40 2.13
CA ALA A 55 7.28 14.07 2.71
C ALA A 55 8.29 15.22 2.56
N GLY A 56 8.30 15.92 1.42
CA GLY A 56 9.18 17.06 1.21
C GLY A 56 8.78 18.30 2.02
N ALA A 57 7.48 18.57 2.17
CA ALA A 57 6.95 19.63 3.01
C ALA A 57 7.29 19.43 4.50
N GLU A 58 7.33 18.18 4.96
CA GLU A 58 7.75 17.79 6.31
C GLU A 58 9.29 17.74 6.48
N GLY A 59 10.05 17.97 5.40
CA GLY A 59 11.52 17.99 5.44
C GLY A 59 12.17 16.61 5.53
N ASN A 60 11.47 15.55 5.11
CA ASN A 60 12.02 14.20 5.11
C ASN A 60 13.28 14.11 4.23
N LEU A 61 14.25 13.31 4.67
CA LEU A 61 15.46 13.02 3.91
C LEU A 61 15.20 11.92 2.86
N LYS A 62 16.03 11.90 1.81
CA LYS A 62 16.09 10.79 0.86
C LYS A 62 16.15 9.43 1.57
N GLY A 63 15.19 8.56 1.25
CA GLY A 63 15.13 7.20 1.81
C GLY A 63 14.46 7.11 3.19
N GLN A 64 13.99 8.23 3.74
CA GLN A 64 13.21 8.23 4.97
C GLN A 64 11.78 7.73 4.68
N ILE A 65 11.28 6.88 5.58
CA ILE A 65 9.91 6.34 5.55
C ILE A 65 8.87 7.36 6.01
N THR A 66 7.57 7.09 5.80
CA THR A 66 6.45 7.96 6.21
C THR A 66 5.58 7.32 7.31
N ASP A 67 4.32 7.77 7.45
CA ASP A 67 3.35 7.18 8.36
C ASP A 67 2.98 5.73 8.00
N ASP A 68 3.06 5.33 6.72
CA ASP A 68 2.81 3.96 6.25
C ASP A 68 3.69 2.94 7.01
N THR A 69 5.01 3.05 6.87
CA THR A 69 5.95 2.09 7.47
C THR A 69 6.09 2.31 8.96
N SER A 70 6.01 3.55 9.46
CA SER A 70 6.13 3.78 10.89
C SER A 70 4.94 3.21 11.66
N GLN A 71 3.70 3.32 11.16
CA GLN A 71 2.56 2.62 11.78
C GLN A 71 2.71 1.10 11.69
N MET A 72 3.19 0.58 10.56
CA MET A 72 3.47 -0.85 10.39
C MET A 72 4.51 -1.36 11.40
N TYR A 73 5.57 -0.58 11.64
CA TYR A 73 6.63 -0.89 12.60
C TYR A 73 6.09 -0.96 14.03
N TYR A 74 5.35 0.07 14.46
CA TYR A 74 4.75 0.10 15.80
C TYR A 74 3.78 -1.06 16.00
N LEU A 75 2.98 -1.39 14.99
CA LEU A 75 2.08 -2.54 15.02
C LEU A 75 2.85 -3.85 15.21
N ALA A 76 3.96 -4.04 14.48
CA ALA A 76 4.78 -5.24 14.63
C ALA A 76 5.39 -5.36 16.03
N GLU A 77 5.91 -4.26 16.59
CA GLU A 77 6.43 -4.25 17.97
C GLU A 77 5.37 -4.63 19.00
N ASP A 78 4.17 -4.05 18.90
CA ASP A 78 3.12 -4.27 19.90
C ASP A 78 2.51 -5.68 19.79
N ILE A 79 2.43 -6.24 18.59
CA ILE A 79 2.09 -7.65 18.40
C ILE A 79 3.11 -8.56 19.09
N ILE A 80 4.42 -8.27 18.96
CA ILE A 80 5.48 -9.05 19.64
C ILE A 80 5.36 -8.90 21.15
N ALA A 81 5.16 -7.68 21.66
CA ALA A 81 5.00 -7.41 23.08
C ALA A 81 3.76 -8.09 23.68
N ALA A 82 2.72 -8.29 22.86
CA ALA A 82 1.48 -8.98 23.23
C ALA A 82 1.49 -10.49 22.93
N ASP A 83 2.66 -11.10 22.71
CA ASP A 83 2.82 -12.54 22.40
C ASP A 83 1.95 -13.01 21.22
N GLY A 84 1.87 -12.18 20.19
CA GLY A 84 1.09 -12.44 18.98
C GLY A 84 -0.39 -12.07 19.05
N ALA A 85 -0.89 -11.58 20.18
CA ALA A 85 -2.27 -11.12 20.29
C ALA A 85 -2.47 -9.79 19.54
N LEU A 86 -3.54 -9.73 18.72
CA LEU A 86 -3.95 -8.52 18.02
C LEU A 86 -5.47 -8.35 18.08
N ASP A 87 -5.92 -7.54 19.03
CA ASP A 87 -7.30 -7.09 19.15
C ASP A 87 -7.40 -5.56 19.02
N GLU A 88 -8.62 -5.04 19.18
CA GLU A 88 -8.87 -3.61 19.02
C GLU A 88 -8.22 -2.76 20.10
N GLU A 89 -8.06 -3.29 21.31
CA GLU A 89 -7.44 -2.57 22.43
C GLU A 89 -5.93 -2.49 22.24
N VAL A 90 -5.30 -3.60 21.83
CA VAL A 90 -3.89 -3.63 21.42
C VAL A 90 -3.65 -2.60 20.32
N TRP A 91 -4.49 -2.62 19.27
CA TRP A 91 -4.34 -1.67 18.17
C TRP A 91 -4.59 -0.22 18.60
N LYS A 92 -5.62 0.05 19.41
CA LYS A 92 -5.89 1.41 19.93
C LYS A 92 -4.68 1.96 20.69
N ASN A 93 -4.12 1.15 21.60
CA ASN A 93 -2.96 1.56 22.40
C ASN A 93 -1.72 1.75 21.52
N CYS A 94 -1.51 0.88 20.53
CA CYS A 94 -0.45 1.03 19.52
C CYS A 94 -0.58 2.34 18.74
N LEU A 95 -1.77 2.67 18.25
CA LEU A 95 -2.01 3.89 17.49
C LEU A 95 -1.74 5.15 18.32
N LEU A 96 -2.15 5.17 19.60
CA LEU A 96 -1.86 6.27 20.51
C LEU A 96 -0.35 6.36 20.80
N ARG A 97 0.32 5.22 21.04
CA ARG A 97 1.79 5.15 21.22
C ARG A 97 2.52 5.70 19.99
N TRP A 98 2.08 5.35 18.78
CA TRP A 98 2.65 5.88 17.54
C TRP A 98 2.41 7.39 17.43
N ALA A 99 1.19 7.87 17.71
CA ALA A 99 0.87 9.29 17.63
C ALA A 99 1.67 10.15 18.63
N ASP A 100 2.01 9.60 19.80
CA ASP A 100 2.76 10.31 20.83
C ASP A 100 4.28 10.32 20.58
N ASN A 101 4.81 9.28 19.93
CA ASN A 101 6.25 9.05 19.91
C ASN A 101 6.87 9.04 18.51
N SER A 102 6.08 8.89 17.44
CA SER A 102 6.61 8.74 16.09
C SER A 102 7.11 10.08 15.55
N PRO A 103 8.35 10.15 15.03
CA PRO A 103 8.83 11.34 14.32
C PRO A 103 8.10 11.55 12.99
N HIS A 104 7.31 10.58 12.54
CA HIS A 104 6.56 10.61 11.28
C HIS A 104 5.08 11.00 11.47
N VAL A 105 4.67 11.40 12.69
CA VAL A 105 3.29 11.81 12.98
C VAL A 105 2.82 13.01 12.14
N GLY A 106 3.77 13.84 11.65
CA GLY A 106 3.49 14.93 10.71
C GLY A 106 2.81 14.45 9.43
N ASN A 107 3.27 13.31 8.89
CA ASN A 107 2.74 12.69 7.67
C ASN A 107 1.33 12.08 7.85
N MET A 108 0.77 12.12 9.06
CA MET A 108 -0.54 11.51 9.33
C MET A 108 -1.64 12.09 8.45
N GLY A 109 -2.25 11.21 7.65
CA GLY A 109 -3.34 11.56 6.75
C GLY A 109 -4.60 12.13 7.44
N PRO A 110 -5.43 12.88 6.70
CA PRO A 110 -6.57 13.65 7.23
C PRO A 110 -7.70 12.79 7.81
N SER A 111 -7.79 11.51 7.42
CA SER A 111 -8.79 10.58 7.98
C SER A 111 -8.38 10.01 9.34
N THR A 112 -7.07 9.86 9.61
CA THR A 112 -6.56 9.24 10.84
C THR A 112 -6.50 10.25 11.99
N ARG A 113 -6.08 11.49 11.71
CA ARG A 113 -5.91 12.56 12.70
C ARG A 113 -7.12 12.81 13.61
N PRO A 114 -8.34 13.01 13.10
CA PRO A 114 -9.49 13.26 13.97
C PRO A 114 -9.90 12.00 14.77
N MET A 115 -9.59 10.80 14.28
CA MET A 115 -9.85 9.56 15.01
C MET A 115 -8.88 9.39 16.18
N VAL A 116 -7.60 9.71 15.97
CA VAL A 116 -6.59 9.71 17.04
C VAL A 116 -6.96 10.72 18.12
N GLU A 117 -7.40 11.92 17.75
CA GLU A 117 -7.83 12.94 18.72
C GLU A 117 -9.04 12.50 19.54
N ALA A 118 -10.03 11.87 18.90
CA ALA A 118 -11.17 11.30 19.61
C ALA A 118 -10.73 10.21 20.60
N LEU A 119 -9.82 9.32 20.21
CA LEU A 119 -9.31 8.29 21.10
C LEU A 119 -8.52 8.87 22.28
N ARG A 120 -7.66 9.88 22.02
CA ARG A 120 -6.84 10.57 23.03
C ARG A 120 -7.68 11.23 24.12
N THR A 121 -8.81 11.81 23.74
CA THR A 121 -9.73 12.50 24.65
C THR A 121 -10.74 11.57 25.34
N GLY A 122 -10.61 10.24 25.13
CA GLY A 122 -11.57 9.25 25.65
C GLY A 122 -12.92 9.26 24.94
N GLY A 123 -13.02 9.97 23.81
CA GLY A 123 -14.18 10.03 22.96
C GLY A 123 -14.37 8.78 22.11
N ASN A 124 -15.54 8.68 21.48
CA ASN A 124 -15.85 7.58 20.57
C ASN A 124 -15.49 7.98 19.12
N PRO A 125 -14.49 7.34 18.48
CA PRO A 125 -14.08 7.67 17.10
C PRO A 125 -15.21 7.44 16.07
N HIS A 126 -16.20 6.59 16.38
CA HIS A 126 -17.37 6.39 15.53
C HIS A 126 -18.33 7.59 15.49
N ARG A 127 -18.12 8.60 16.35
CA ARG A 127 -18.84 9.88 16.32
C ARG A 127 -18.11 10.98 15.54
N VAL A 128 -16.93 10.69 15.00
CA VAL A 128 -16.17 11.67 14.21
C VAL A 128 -16.82 11.83 12.83
N GLY A 129 -17.07 13.07 12.40
CA GLY A 129 -17.62 13.34 11.07
C GLY A 129 -19.09 12.96 10.91
N LEU A 130 -19.89 12.94 11.98
CA LEU A 130 -21.33 12.79 11.91
C LEU A 130 -22.01 13.93 11.14
N VAL A 131 -23.09 13.60 10.42
CA VAL A 131 -23.85 14.57 9.62
C VAL A 131 -25.16 14.94 10.32
N GLY A 132 -25.31 16.23 10.62
CA GLY A 132 -26.51 16.80 11.24
C GLY A 132 -26.78 16.17 12.60
N THR A 133 -28.01 15.69 12.80
CA THR A 133 -28.47 15.01 14.03
C THR A 133 -28.44 13.49 13.93
N SER A 134 -27.87 12.93 12.85
CA SER A 134 -27.82 11.47 12.64
C SER A 134 -26.53 10.84 13.14
N ASP A 135 -26.57 9.54 13.43
CA ASP A 135 -25.37 8.73 13.71
C ASP A 135 -24.61 8.32 12.43
N ARG A 136 -24.87 8.97 11.29
CA ARG A 136 -24.17 8.70 10.03
C ARG A 136 -22.92 9.57 9.90
N GLN A 137 -21.77 8.92 9.78
CA GLN A 137 -20.52 9.58 9.38
C GLN A 137 -20.53 9.91 7.88
N VAL A 138 -19.85 10.99 7.46
CA VAL A 138 -19.61 11.29 6.04
C VAL A 138 -18.97 10.07 5.35
N ALA A 139 -19.42 9.76 4.14
CA ALA A 139 -19.02 8.56 3.38
C ALA A 139 -17.51 8.40 3.21
N SER A 140 -16.78 9.50 3.04
CA SER A 140 -15.32 9.50 2.88
C SER A 140 -14.55 9.21 4.17
N MET A 141 -15.16 9.37 5.34
CA MET A 141 -14.49 9.13 6.62
C MET A 141 -14.11 7.66 6.74
N GLY A 142 -12.83 7.39 6.99
CA GLY A 142 -12.33 6.02 7.15
C GLY A 142 -12.41 5.16 5.88
N ALA A 143 -12.49 5.78 4.70
CA ALA A 143 -12.49 5.11 3.40
C ALA A 143 -11.13 5.13 2.69
N THR A 144 -10.13 5.80 3.25
CA THR A 144 -8.76 5.88 2.72
C THR A 144 -7.97 4.57 2.96
N ASN A 145 -6.78 4.45 2.37
CA ASN A 145 -5.92 3.25 2.45
C ASN A 145 -5.16 3.10 3.78
N GLY A 146 -5.41 3.95 4.78
CA GLY A 146 -4.63 4.00 6.03
C GLY A 146 -4.67 2.70 6.85
N SER A 147 -5.72 1.90 6.71
CA SER A 147 -5.74 0.54 7.27
C SER A 147 -4.88 -0.44 6.49
N SER A 148 -4.83 -0.32 5.16
CA SER A 148 -4.18 -1.27 4.25
C SER A 148 -2.66 -1.12 4.25
N MET A 149 -2.16 0.11 4.32
CA MET A 149 -0.72 0.39 4.26
C MET A 149 0.08 -0.21 5.42
N ARG A 150 -0.55 -0.39 6.58
CA ARG A 150 0.11 -0.85 7.81
C ARG A 150 -0.10 -2.33 8.15
N VAL A 151 -0.93 -3.06 7.39
CA VAL A 151 -1.52 -4.33 7.85
C VAL A 151 -0.66 -5.57 7.63
N ALA A 152 0.50 -5.43 7.00
CA ALA A 152 1.38 -6.57 6.73
C ALA A 152 1.63 -7.44 7.98
N PRO A 153 1.93 -6.90 9.19
CA PRO A 153 2.12 -7.69 10.39
C PRO A 153 0.93 -8.60 10.75
N ALA A 154 -0.32 -8.16 10.54
CA ALA A 154 -1.50 -8.97 10.80
C ALA A 154 -1.59 -10.19 9.88
N GLY A 155 -1.08 -10.10 8.64
CA GLY A 155 -0.93 -11.26 7.76
C GLY A 155 0.26 -12.14 8.14
N LEU A 156 1.38 -11.53 8.52
CA LEU A 156 2.63 -12.23 8.80
C LEU A 156 2.57 -13.14 10.04
N ILE A 157 1.71 -12.82 11.03
CA ILE A 157 1.44 -13.69 12.19
C ILE A 157 0.51 -14.87 11.87
N HIS A 158 -0.03 -14.94 10.64
CA HIS A 158 -0.93 -16.01 10.20
C HIS A 158 -0.46 -16.67 8.89
N PRO A 159 0.76 -17.27 8.82
CA PRO A 159 1.27 -17.88 7.59
C PRO A 159 0.31 -18.93 7.01
N GLY A 160 -0.20 -18.69 5.80
CA GLY A 160 -1.17 -19.55 5.12
C GLY A 160 -2.58 -19.59 5.75
N ASN A 161 -2.86 -18.87 6.83
CA ASN A 161 -4.17 -18.80 7.48
C ASN A 161 -4.88 -17.47 7.12
N LEU A 162 -5.57 -17.46 5.99
CA LEU A 162 -6.25 -16.26 5.48
C LEU A 162 -7.37 -15.76 6.39
N GLU A 163 -8.15 -16.67 7.00
CA GLU A 163 -9.23 -16.28 7.92
C GLU A 163 -8.65 -15.60 9.17
N GLY A 164 -7.60 -16.17 9.77
CA GLY A 164 -6.89 -15.55 10.89
C GLY A 164 -6.37 -14.16 10.53
N ALA A 165 -5.72 -14.03 9.37
CA ALA A 165 -5.24 -12.75 8.86
C ALA A 165 -6.36 -11.70 8.73
N CYS A 166 -7.53 -12.09 8.20
CA CYS A 166 -8.69 -11.20 8.07
C CYS A 166 -9.28 -10.80 9.43
N GLN A 167 -9.36 -11.71 10.40
CA GLN A 167 -9.89 -11.39 11.74
C GLN A 167 -8.97 -10.42 12.50
N ALA A 168 -7.66 -10.70 12.49
CA ALA A 168 -6.66 -9.81 13.09
C ALA A 168 -6.67 -8.43 12.41
N THR A 169 -6.79 -8.41 11.07
CA THR A 169 -6.94 -7.17 10.29
C THR A 169 -8.17 -6.38 10.66
N LEU A 170 -9.34 -7.03 10.83
CA LEU A 170 -10.59 -6.36 11.17
C LEU A 170 -10.43 -5.52 12.44
N ALA A 171 -9.80 -6.09 13.48
CA ALA A 171 -9.52 -5.38 14.72
C ALA A 171 -8.72 -4.08 14.51
N THR A 172 -7.75 -4.08 13.60
CA THR A 172 -6.98 -2.87 13.27
C THR A 172 -7.75 -1.83 12.46
N CYS A 173 -8.83 -2.23 11.77
CA CYS A 173 -9.62 -1.34 10.93
C CYS A 173 -10.67 -0.59 11.73
N ILE A 174 -11.35 -1.25 12.67
CA ILE A 174 -12.56 -0.70 13.32
C ILE A 174 -12.34 0.68 13.96
N PRO A 175 -11.23 0.97 14.67
CA PRO A 175 -11.09 2.27 15.32
C PRO A 175 -10.93 3.47 14.38
N THR A 176 -10.44 3.28 13.14
CA THR A 176 -10.10 4.41 12.24
C THR A 176 -10.61 4.31 10.81
N HIS A 177 -10.79 3.09 10.30
CA HIS A 177 -11.15 2.81 8.90
C HIS A 177 -12.23 1.73 8.85
N ASN A 178 -13.35 1.99 9.53
CA ASN A 178 -14.44 1.02 9.70
C ASN A 178 -15.36 0.88 8.48
N THR A 179 -14.94 1.28 7.28
CA THR A 179 -15.76 1.14 6.07
C THR A 179 -15.55 -0.22 5.41
N ASN A 180 -16.58 -0.76 4.77
CA ASN A 180 -16.49 -1.99 3.97
C ASN A 180 -15.38 -1.96 2.92
N VAL A 181 -15.14 -0.79 2.29
CA VAL A 181 -14.08 -0.62 1.29
C VAL A 181 -12.70 -0.73 1.93
N ALA A 182 -12.47 -0.03 3.05
CA ALA A 182 -11.17 -0.05 3.73
C ALA A 182 -10.88 -1.39 4.43
N ILE A 183 -11.89 -2.03 5.03
CA ILE A 183 -11.78 -3.37 5.61
C ILE A 183 -11.46 -4.41 4.53
N ALA A 184 -12.17 -4.38 3.39
CA ALA A 184 -11.90 -5.26 2.26
C ALA A 184 -10.49 -5.06 1.70
N ALA A 185 -10.04 -3.81 1.55
CA ALA A 185 -8.70 -3.50 1.07
C ALA A 185 -7.61 -4.02 2.03
N ALA A 186 -7.75 -3.79 3.33
CA ALA A 186 -6.79 -4.27 4.32
C ALA A 186 -6.76 -5.81 4.37
N CYS A 187 -7.92 -6.46 4.37
CA CYS A 187 -8.01 -7.92 4.36
C CYS A 187 -7.36 -8.54 3.12
N ALA A 188 -7.45 -7.87 1.96
CA ALA A 188 -6.76 -8.29 0.75
C ALA A 188 -5.24 -8.30 0.92
N ILE A 189 -4.66 -7.20 1.43
CA ILE A 189 -3.21 -7.09 1.66
C ILE A 189 -2.74 -8.10 2.71
N ALA A 190 -3.43 -8.20 3.85
CA ALA A 190 -3.08 -9.15 4.90
C ALA A 190 -3.13 -10.61 4.41
N SER A 191 -4.13 -10.97 3.60
CA SER A 191 -4.23 -12.30 3.00
C SER A 191 -3.08 -12.57 2.02
N GLY A 192 -2.69 -11.57 1.22
CA GLY A 192 -1.53 -11.67 0.34
C GLY A 192 -0.21 -11.88 1.12
N CYS A 193 -0.02 -11.15 2.23
CA CYS A 193 1.13 -11.34 3.12
C CYS A 193 1.15 -12.73 3.75
N ALA A 194 0.00 -13.21 4.24
CA ALA A 194 -0.14 -14.54 4.82
C ALA A 194 0.17 -15.66 3.81
N GLU A 195 -0.36 -15.55 2.58
CA GLU A 195 -0.10 -16.50 1.51
C GLU A 195 1.36 -16.45 1.04
N GLY A 196 1.94 -15.26 0.91
CA GLY A 196 3.31 -15.05 0.46
C GLY A 196 4.39 -15.67 1.36
N LEU A 197 4.04 -16.03 2.60
CA LEU A 197 4.93 -16.78 3.47
C LEU A 197 5.01 -18.27 3.13
N LYS A 198 4.01 -18.85 2.45
CA LYS A 198 4.02 -20.28 2.14
C LYS A 198 5.21 -20.68 1.26
N PRO A 199 5.77 -21.89 1.43
CA PRO A 199 6.97 -22.30 0.69
C PRO A 199 6.74 -22.42 -0.83
N ASP A 200 5.51 -22.67 -1.23
CA ASP A 200 5.04 -22.84 -2.60
C ASP A 200 4.28 -21.61 -3.13
N ALA A 201 4.33 -20.49 -2.40
CA ALA A 201 3.68 -19.25 -2.81
C ALA A 201 4.24 -18.75 -4.15
N ASP A 202 3.35 -18.32 -5.03
CA ASP A 202 3.70 -17.70 -6.30
C ASP A 202 2.84 -16.44 -6.52
N PRO A 203 3.17 -15.59 -7.51
CA PRO A 203 2.39 -14.37 -7.75
C PRO A 203 0.90 -14.63 -8.01
N PHE A 204 0.54 -15.78 -8.59
CA PHE A 204 -0.86 -16.14 -8.84
C PHE A 204 -1.58 -16.53 -7.54
N SER A 205 -0.96 -17.36 -6.69
CA SER A 205 -1.53 -17.76 -5.40
C SER A 205 -1.73 -16.54 -4.49
N VAL A 206 -0.75 -15.62 -4.45
CA VAL A 206 -0.84 -14.36 -3.71
C VAL A 206 -2.00 -13.50 -4.23
N VAL A 207 -2.18 -13.36 -5.55
CA VAL A 207 -3.32 -12.63 -6.13
C VAL A 207 -4.65 -13.30 -5.77
N GLN A 208 -4.74 -14.63 -5.78
CA GLN A 208 -5.95 -15.34 -5.34
C GLN A 208 -6.25 -15.10 -3.86
N ALA A 209 -5.23 -15.12 -3.00
CA ALA A 209 -5.38 -14.81 -1.59
C ALA A 209 -5.84 -13.35 -1.37
N CYS A 210 -5.30 -12.39 -2.11
CA CYS A 210 -5.78 -11.00 -2.08
C CYS A 210 -7.26 -10.89 -2.48
N LEU A 211 -7.68 -11.61 -3.53
CA LEU A 211 -9.08 -11.62 -3.98
C LEU A 211 -10.01 -12.28 -2.97
N TRP A 212 -9.57 -13.36 -2.33
CA TRP A 212 -10.29 -14.02 -1.25
C TRP A 212 -10.45 -13.07 -0.06
N GLY A 213 -9.34 -12.47 0.40
CA GLY A 213 -9.32 -11.52 1.52
C GLY A 213 -10.20 -10.30 1.28
N ALA A 214 -10.21 -9.76 0.05
CA ALA A 214 -11.10 -8.67 -0.32
C ALA A 214 -12.58 -9.02 -0.14
N ARG A 215 -13.00 -10.22 -0.58
CA ARG A 215 -14.39 -10.68 -0.41
C ARG A 215 -14.71 -10.93 1.05
N ARG A 216 -13.80 -11.59 1.77
CA ARG A 216 -13.98 -11.90 3.19
C ARG A 216 -14.09 -10.63 4.04
N GLY A 217 -13.24 -9.64 3.80
CA GLY A 217 -13.32 -8.35 4.48
C GLY A 217 -14.64 -7.62 4.23
N GLU A 218 -15.20 -7.71 3.03
CA GLU A 218 -16.52 -7.15 2.72
C GLU A 218 -17.67 -7.89 3.43
N GLU A 219 -17.54 -9.19 3.67
CA GLU A 219 -18.48 -9.98 4.48
C GLU A 219 -18.38 -9.65 5.98
N LEU A 220 -17.15 -9.55 6.50
CA LEU A 220 -16.89 -9.13 7.87
C LEU A 220 -17.48 -7.73 8.14
N ALA A 221 -17.26 -6.79 7.23
CA ALA A 221 -17.81 -5.45 7.34
C ALA A 221 -19.36 -5.42 7.33
N ARG A 222 -20.02 -6.36 6.65
CA ARG A 222 -21.49 -6.46 6.64
C ARG A 222 -22.08 -6.97 7.95
N THR A 223 -21.32 -7.74 8.71
CA THR A 223 -21.79 -8.43 9.92
C THR A 223 -21.29 -7.79 11.20
N HIS A 224 -20.20 -7.02 11.14
CA HIS A 224 -19.63 -6.37 12.31
C HIS A 224 -20.44 -5.12 12.72
N PRO A 225 -20.88 -5.00 13.99
CA PRO A 225 -21.80 -3.95 14.42
C PRO A 225 -21.23 -2.53 14.35
N ARG A 226 -19.89 -2.40 14.35
CA ARG A 226 -19.18 -1.11 14.25
C ARG A 226 -18.59 -0.83 12.87
N ALA A 227 -18.78 -1.73 11.92
CA ALA A 227 -18.43 -1.48 10.52
C ALA A 227 -19.56 -0.73 9.81
N ARG A 228 -19.21 -0.01 8.74
CA ARG A 228 -20.13 0.80 7.95
C ARG A 228 -20.03 0.44 6.47
N VAL A 229 -21.14 0.60 5.78
CA VAL A 229 -21.16 0.52 4.32
C VAL A 229 -20.98 1.94 3.75
N ALA A 230 -19.80 2.20 3.20
CA ALA A 230 -19.51 3.41 2.45
C ALA A 230 -19.77 3.15 0.94
N PRO A 231 -20.32 4.14 0.20
CA PRO A 231 -20.45 4.05 -1.24
C PRO A 231 -19.04 4.06 -1.89
N GLY A 232 -18.62 2.92 -2.43
CA GLY A 232 -17.35 2.78 -3.13
C GLY A 232 -17.31 1.51 -3.98
N PRO A 233 -16.32 1.38 -4.88
CA PRO A 233 -16.21 0.21 -5.74
C PRO A 233 -15.82 -1.03 -4.92
N SER A 234 -16.32 -2.20 -5.32
CA SER A 234 -15.86 -3.47 -4.74
C SER A 234 -14.37 -3.65 -4.97
N ILE A 235 -13.60 -3.79 -3.88
CA ILE A 235 -12.16 -4.01 -3.92
C ILE A 235 -11.84 -5.26 -4.74
N ALA A 236 -12.55 -6.37 -4.51
CA ALA A 236 -12.33 -7.61 -5.24
C ALA A 236 -12.48 -7.42 -6.77
N ARG A 237 -13.51 -6.68 -7.20
CA ARG A 237 -13.73 -6.39 -8.64
C ARG A 237 -12.68 -5.46 -9.21
N ARG A 238 -12.25 -4.44 -8.47
CA ARG A 238 -11.18 -3.52 -8.89
C ARG A 238 -9.83 -4.24 -8.99
N THR A 239 -9.53 -5.14 -8.05
CA THR A 239 -8.33 -5.98 -8.10
C THR A 239 -8.36 -6.93 -9.31
N GLN A 240 -9.50 -7.57 -9.60
CA GLN A 240 -9.64 -8.40 -10.81
C GLN A 240 -9.37 -7.61 -12.09
N LEU A 241 -9.96 -6.41 -12.20
CA LEU A 241 -9.74 -5.54 -13.34
C LEU A 241 -8.26 -5.13 -13.46
N ALA A 242 -7.63 -4.74 -12.34
CA ALA A 242 -6.23 -4.34 -12.34
C ALA A 242 -5.30 -5.48 -12.81
N VAL A 243 -5.54 -6.71 -12.33
CA VAL A 243 -4.78 -7.90 -12.75
C VAL A 243 -4.99 -8.17 -14.25
N GLN A 244 -6.22 -8.10 -14.75
CA GLN A 244 -6.51 -8.29 -16.18
C GLN A 244 -5.79 -7.25 -17.05
N LEU A 245 -5.84 -5.98 -16.66
CA LEU A 245 -5.16 -4.90 -17.38
C LEU A 245 -3.64 -5.05 -17.33
N GLY A 246 -3.10 -5.47 -16.18
CA GLY A 246 -1.66 -5.76 -16.03
C GLY A 246 -1.20 -6.91 -16.91
N MET A 247 -1.97 -8.01 -16.97
CA MET A 247 -1.66 -9.16 -17.84
C MET A 247 -1.78 -8.84 -19.34
N ALA A 248 -2.67 -7.92 -19.72
CA ALA A 248 -2.86 -7.51 -21.10
C ALA A 248 -1.85 -6.44 -21.57
N ALA A 249 -1.17 -5.77 -20.64
CA ALA A 249 -0.22 -4.72 -20.96
C ALA A 249 1.10 -5.28 -21.51
N THR A 250 1.67 -4.58 -22.50
CA THR A 250 2.97 -4.90 -23.12
C THR A 250 4.13 -4.10 -22.52
N SER A 251 3.84 -3.16 -21.61
CA SER A 251 4.83 -2.37 -20.89
C SER A 251 4.30 -1.93 -19.52
N LEU A 252 5.20 -1.62 -18.59
CA LEU A 252 4.86 -1.06 -17.28
C LEU A 252 4.03 0.23 -17.41
N ARG A 253 4.46 1.14 -18.30
CA ARG A 253 3.74 2.41 -18.55
C ARG A 253 2.29 2.15 -19.00
N GLN A 254 2.08 1.20 -19.91
CA GLN A 254 0.73 0.84 -20.34
C GLN A 254 -0.09 0.23 -19.20
N ALA A 255 0.50 -0.63 -18.37
CA ALA A 255 -0.19 -1.20 -17.21
C ALA A 255 -0.63 -0.11 -16.20
N LEU A 256 0.27 0.83 -15.88
CA LEU A 256 -0.01 1.95 -14.98
C LEU A 256 -1.12 2.87 -15.53
N LEU A 257 -1.03 3.25 -16.81
CA LEU A 257 -2.05 4.10 -17.44
C LEU A 257 -3.41 3.39 -17.57
N ALA A 258 -3.41 2.09 -17.87
CA ALA A 258 -4.63 1.31 -17.99
C ALA A 258 -5.35 1.16 -16.64
N THR A 259 -4.61 0.90 -15.56
CA THR A 259 -5.18 0.76 -14.20
C THR A 259 -5.74 2.07 -13.64
N ARG A 260 -5.15 3.22 -14.01
CA ARG A 260 -5.73 4.56 -13.79
C ARG A 260 -7.06 4.73 -14.51
N SER A 261 -7.16 4.25 -15.74
CA SER A 261 -8.33 4.53 -16.59
C SER A 261 -9.61 3.97 -15.99
N TRP A 262 -10.51 4.86 -15.60
CA TRP A 262 -11.86 4.53 -15.15
C TRP A 262 -12.70 4.10 -16.36
N PRO A 263 -13.30 2.90 -16.40
CA PRO A 263 -14.26 2.66 -17.45
C PRO A 263 -15.58 3.31 -17.05
N ALA A 264 -15.94 4.39 -17.74
CA ALA A 264 -17.33 4.59 -18.13
C ALA A 264 -17.70 3.70 -19.35
N SER A 265 -16.79 2.85 -19.85
CA SER A 265 -17.08 1.96 -20.96
C SER A 265 -16.40 0.61 -20.81
N PRO A 266 -17.11 -0.52 -21.04
CA PRO A 266 -16.48 -1.84 -21.05
C PRO A 266 -15.40 -1.86 -22.13
N PHE A 267 -14.21 -2.31 -21.76
CA PHE A 267 -13.14 -2.68 -22.67
C PHE A 267 -13.73 -3.61 -23.74
N ARG A 268 -13.94 -3.10 -24.96
CA ARG A 268 -14.27 -3.93 -26.11
C ARG A 268 -12.96 -4.49 -26.65
N PRO A 269 -12.69 -5.81 -26.56
CA PRO A 269 -11.60 -6.39 -27.32
C PRO A 269 -11.83 -6.08 -28.81
N ARG A 270 -10.75 -5.79 -29.54
CA ARG A 270 -10.80 -5.42 -30.96
C ARG A 270 -11.68 -6.42 -31.72
N SER A 271 -12.73 -5.90 -32.35
CA SER A 271 -13.69 -6.66 -33.15
C SER A 271 -13.02 -7.20 -34.41
N GLY A 272 -12.68 -8.47 -34.37
CA GLY A 272 -12.25 -9.26 -35.53
C GLY A 272 -13.03 -10.57 -35.60
N CYS A 273 -14.36 -10.51 -35.50
CA CYS A 273 -15.24 -11.58 -36.00
C CYS A 273 -16.68 -11.05 -36.05
N SER A 274 -17.18 -10.81 -37.26
CA SER A 274 -18.55 -10.38 -37.52
C SER A 274 -19.55 -11.53 -37.35
N SER A 275 -20.73 -11.17 -36.86
CA SER A 275 -22.02 -11.88 -36.89
C SER A 275 -22.39 -12.78 -35.68
N MET A 276 -23.39 -12.34 -34.91
CA MET A 276 -24.43 -13.21 -34.35
C MET A 276 -25.77 -12.46 -34.21
N PRO A 277 -26.93 -13.14 -34.33
CA PRO A 277 -28.24 -12.52 -34.47
C PRO A 277 -28.89 -12.14 -33.13
N LYS A 278 -29.87 -11.24 -33.19
CA LYS A 278 -30.63 -10.71 -32.04
C LYS A 278 -31.56 -11.77 -31.43
N GLY A 279 -31.49 -11.92 -30.11
CA GLY A 279 -32.57 -12.46 -29.28
C GLY A 279 -32.07 -13.25 -28.08
N ILE A 280 -32.41 -12.79 -26.87
CA ILE A 280 -32.87 -13.55 -25.68
C ILE A 280 -32.82 -12.59 -24.47
N ARG A 281 -33.98 -12.36 -23.84
CA ARG A 281 -34.11 -11.70 -22.54
C ARG A 281 -33.79 -12.74 -21.45
N GLY A 282 -32.90 -12.40 -20.53
CA GLY A 282 -32.60 -13.20 -19.34
C GLY A 282 -31.57 -12.49 -18.47
N THR A 283 -31.80 -12.45 -17.16
CA THR A 283 -30.84 -11.93 -16.17
C THR A 283 -29.55 -12.77 -16.19
N PRO A 284 -28.33 -12.18 -16.23
CA PRO A 284 -27.12 -12.98 -16.29
C PRO A 284 -26.80 -13.59 -14.92
N SER A 285 -26.96 -14.90 -14.79
CA SER A 285 -26.14 -15.68 -13.87
C SER A 285 -24.75 -15.83 -14.48
N TRP A 286 -23.71 -15.45 -13.73
CA TRP A 286 -22.32 -15.61 -14.18
C TRP A 286 -21.89 -17.04 -13.88
N PRO A 287 -21.48 -17.85 -14.88
CA PRO A 287 -20.82 -19.11 -14.60
C PRO A 287 -19.42 -18.86 -14.05
N ASP A 288 -18.98 -19.72 -13.13
CA ASP A 288 -17.60 -19.76 -12.65
C ASP A 288 -16.64 -19.83 -13.85
N PRO A 289 -15.55 -19.05 -13.87
CA PRO A 289 -14.78 -18.92 -15.07
C PRO A 289 -13.88 -20.14 -15.28
N ALA A 290 -14.21 -20.91 -16.32
CA ALA A 290 -13.55 -22.15 -16.76
C ALA A 290 -12.06 -22.02 -17.17
N TRP A 291 -11.39 -20.90 -16.87
CA TRP A 291 -9.92 -20.79 -17.03
C TRP A 291 -9.15 -21.39 -15.85
N ALA A 292 -9.83 -21.72 -14.74
CA ALA A 292 -9.22 -22.33 -13.56
C ALA A 292 -8.67 -23.76 -13.77
N THR A 293 -8.91 -24.39 -14.92
CA THR A 293 -8.51 -25.79 -15.18
C THR A 293 -7.53 -25.98 -16.33
N THR A 294 -7.16 -24.93 -17.07
CA THR A 294 -6.28 -25.08 -18.24
C THR A 294 -4.81 -24.91 -17.86
N ARG A 295 -4.10 -26.02 -17.63
CA ARG A 295 -2.63 -26.02 -17.53
C ARG A 295 -2.02 -25.59 -18.86
N ILE A 296 -1.42 -24.41 -18.91
CA ILE A 296 -0.63 -23.95 -20.05
C ILE A 296 0.75 -24.64 -19.98
N PRO A 297 1.21 -25.38 -21.00
CA PRO A 297 2.51 -26.02 -20.97
C PRO A 297 3.63 -24.99 -21.14
N LEU A 298 4.50 -24.89 -20.13
CA LEU A 298 5.73 -24.09 -20.18
C LEU A 298 6.75 -24.77 -21.11
N ARG A 299 7.15 -24.10 -22.22
CA ARG A 299 8.39 -24.41 -22.93
C ARG A 299 9.50 -23.48 -22.43
N PRO A 300 10.65 -23.98 -21.96
CA PRO A 300 11.75 -23.13 -21.52
C PRO A 300 12.54 -22.61 -22.73
N SER A 301 12.50 -21.30 -23.00
CA SER A 301 13.48 -20.65 -23.88
C SER A 301 14.66 -20.14 -23.05
N ARG A 302 15.86 -20.63 -23.36
CA ARG A 302 17.12 -20.21 -22.74
C ARG A 302 17.50 -18.81 -23.27
N ALA A 303 17.27 -17.76 -22.49
CA ALA A 303 17.91 -16.46 -22.71
C ALA A 303 19.24 -16.41 -21.94
N ARG A 304 20.36 -16.43 -22.67
CA ARG A 304 21.71 -16.22 -22.11
C ARG A 304 21.90 -14.72 -21.83
N TRP A 305 22.32 -14.39 -20.61
CA TRP A 305 22.83 -13.06 -20.26
C TRP A 305 24.30 -12.95 -20.70
N PRO A 306 24.76 -11.83 -21.29
CA PRO A 306 26.16 -11.68 -21.67
C PRO A 306 27.06 -11.47 -20.45
N ALA A 307 28.20 -12.16 -20.47
CA ALA A 307 29.20 -12.22 -19.42
C ALA A 307 30.02 -10.92 -19.30
N ARG A 308 30.56 -10.72 -18.09
CA ARG A 308 31.50 -9.67 -17.69
C ARG A 308 32.76 -9.68 -18.58
N CYS A 309 33.19 -8.50 -19.03
CA CYS A 309 34.57 -8.30 -19.49
C CYS A 309 35.43 -7.84 -18.31
N ALA A 310 36.48 -8.61 -18.03
CA ALA A 310 37.57 -8.23 -17.14
C ALA A 310 38.78 -7.79 -17.98
N GLY A 311 39.49 -6.76 -17.52
CA GLY A 311 40.93 -6.59 -17.75
C GLY A 311 41.36 -5.45 -18.68
N SER A 312 41.79 -4.34 -18.08
CA SER A 312 43.05 -3.66 -18.47
C SER A 312 43.55 -2.78 -17.32
N THR A 313 44.78 -3.03 -16.88
CA THR A 313 45.54 -2.49 -15.73
C THR A 313 46.00 -1.01 -15.95
N PRO A 314 46.50 -0.30 -14.91
CA PRO A 314 46.44 1.16 -14.77
C PRO A 314 47.64 1.93 -15.35
N CYS A 315 47.39 3.17 -15.76
CA CYS A 315 48.45 4.15 -16.04
C CYS A 315 48.57 5.15 -14.89
N ARG A 316 49.69 5.08 -14.16
CA ARG A 316 50.14 6.11 -13.21
C ARG A 316 50.49 7.39 -13.96
N ARG A 317 49.96 8.54 -13.54
CA ARG A 317 50.70 9.80 -13.53
C ARG A 317 50.40 10.63 -12.29
N THR A 318 51.46 11.24 -11.81
CA THR A 318 51.69 11.90 -10.53
C THR A 318 51.22 13.35 -10.49
N ARG A 319 50.63 13.73 -9.33
CA ARG A 319 50.93 14.91 -8.49
C ARG A 319 50.87 16.31 -9.13
N THR A 320 49.98 17.16 -8.59
CA THR A 320 50.36 18.42 -7.92
C THR A 320 49.21 19.01 -7.10
N GLN A 321 49.55 19.37 -5.86
CA GLN A 321 48.78 20.22 -4.95
C GLN A 321 48.60 21.63 -5.53
N ARG A 322 47.49 22.29 -5.20
CA ARG A 322 47.52 23.72 -4.80
C ARG A 322 46.29 24.09 -3.96
N SER A 323 46.60 24.49 -2.74
CA SER A 323 45.81 25.24 -1.78
C SER A 323 45.30 26.58 -2.33
N ARG A 324 44.14 27.06 -1.85
CA ARG A 324 43.96 28.39 -1.21
C ARG A 324 42.49 28.62 -0.81
N ARG A 325 42.25 28.70 0.50
CA ARG A 325 41.30 29.62 1.18
C ARG A 325 42.08 30.92 1.48
N PRO A 326 41.47 32.11 1.74
CA PRO A 326 40.77 32.36 3.02
C PRO A 326 39.64 33.44 3.06
N THR A 327 38.93 33.47 4.23
CA THR A 327 38.24 34.60 4.96
C THR A 327 37.05 35.32 4.26
N GLY A 328 35.80 35.44 4.76
CA GLY A 328 35.23 35.74 6.11
C GLY A 328 35.01 37.27 6.30
N PRO A 329 34.09 37.84 7.13
CA PRO A 329 32.88 37.34 7.83
C PRO A 329 31.63 38.31 7.80
N ASN A 330 30.63 38.04 8.67
CA ASN A 330 29.51 38.90 9.17
C ASN A 330 28.26 39.06 8.28
N THR A 331 27.00 39.04 8.73
CA THR A 331 26.35 39.40 10.02
C THR A 331 25.02 38.65 10.28
N THR A 332 24.67 38.62 11.57
CA THR A 332 23.41 38.33 12.30
C THR A 332 22.06 38.87 11.78
N SER A 333 20.98 38.09 11.94
CA SER A 333 19.67 38.44 12.58
C SER A 333 18.62 37.35 12.26
N ASN A 334 18.20 36.48 13.20
CA ASN A 334 17.04 36.63 14.10
C ASN A 334 15.71 37.02 13.42
N ARG A 335 14.75 36.09 13.31
CA ARG A 335 13.31 36.26 13.69
C ARG A 335 12.39 35.06 13.32
N SER A 336 11.62 34.62 14.32
CA SER A 336 10.20 34.15 14.34
C SER A 336 9.73 33.13 13.28
N ARG A 337 9.28 31.90 13.58
CA ARG A 337 8.12 31.46 14.42
C ARG A 337 6.84 32.28 14.20
N THR A 338 5.95 31.74 13.36
CA THR A 338 4.49 31.95 13.31
C THR A 338 3.92 30.80 12.46
N ASP A 339 3.25 29.82 13.07
CA ASP A 339 1.79 29.80 13.31
C ASP A 339 0.98 29.75 12.02
N TRP A 340 0.55 28.55 11.64
CA TRP A 340 -0.58 28.34 10.73
C TRP A 340 -1.41 27.13 11.17
N PHE A 341 -2.42 27.42 12.00
CA PHE A 341 -3.66 26.66 12.11
C PHE A 341 -4.75 27.51 11.47
N ALA A 342 -5.40 26.98 10.43
CA ALA A 342 -6.75 27.32 9.98
C ALA A 342 -7.29 26.15 9.16
#